data_AF-A0A537TKA4-F1
#
_entry.id   AF-A0A537TKA4-F1
#
_cell.length_a   1.000
_cell.length_b   1.000
_cell.length_c   1.000
_cell.angle_alpha   90.00
_cell.angle_beta   90.00
_cell.angle_gamma   90.00
#
_symmetry.space_group_name_H-M   'P 1'
#
loop_
_entity.id
_entity.type
_entity.pdbx_description
1 polymer ?
#
loop_
_entity_poly.entity_id
_entity_poly.type
_entity_poly.pdbx_seq_one_letter_code
_entity_poly.pdbx_strand_id
1 'polypeptide(L)'
;MRTCGAKAPRDGAGCEAGHGLTRVLSFGSPSGRRDQMTAFIGRREFITLLGGAAAWPSVASAQTVRKRPIIGTFVQGTPTQNKGLRFRQSFLDGLRELGDIQGREFDIVIQPAGSTSDLPKAAEQLVQLNPDVILAAASATALAAKQATSTIPIVVAALGNPIALGLAVSDSRRPRGNLTGIMPYVQGLPAKQLEFARELVPTARKIGIVNDTSDIKATPQWDEINAAASKFEITIVGADARSPEDIDPTFRKFKAEGVDVVIVLQANSLILDRVQIAIAAAATQLPTVFGYREHAESGGLISYGVNLEYCFRRAASYVHNILKGTSVADLPIEFPTKLELIVNLRTAKTLGLTVPPSLLALADEVIE
;
A
#
# COMPACT_ATOMS: atom_id res chain seq x y z
N MET A 1 9.07 40.14 -32.74
CA MET A 1 8.82 39.68 -34.12
C MET A 1 7.64 38.70 -34.08
N ARG A 2 6.48 39.12 -34.63
CA ARG A 2 5.29 38.37 -35.15
C ARG A 2 4.82 37.11 -34.39
N THR A 3 3.74 37.13 -33.59
CA THR A 3 2.26 37.11 -33.87
C THR A 3 1.65 35.80 -34.38
N CYS A 4 0.71 35.28 -33.57
CA CYS A 4 -0.64 34.73 -33.87
C CYS A 4 -0.88 33.66 -34.95
N GLY A 5 -1.81 32.74 -34.65
CA GLY A 5 -2.76 32.25 -35.66
C GLY A 5 -3.40 30.88 -35.41
N ALA A 6 -4.59 30.87 -34.79
CA ALA A 6 -5.53 29.75 -34.78
C ALA A 6 -6.18 29.48 -36.15
N LYS A 7 -6.63 28.24 -36.42
CA LYS A 7 -7.93 27.90 -37.06
C LYS A 7 -8.11 26.40 -37.33
N ALA A 8 -9.21 25.83 -36.82
CA ALA A 8 -10.06 24.88 -37.58
C ALA A 8 -10.94 25.70 -38.55
N PRO A 9 -11.58 25.11 -39.60
CA PRO A 9 -12.88 24.42 -39.42
C PRO A 9 -13.32 23.39 -40.51
N ARG A 10 -14.42 22.63 -40.22
CA ARG A 10 -15.59 22.27 -41.09
C ARG A 10 -15.38 21.44 -42.39
N ASP A 11 -16.29 20.64 -42.96
CA ASP A 11 -17.75 20.36 -42.87
C ASP A 11 -18.07 19.08 -43.70
N GLY A 12 -19.29 18.51 -43.54
CA GLY A 12 -20.07 17.83 -44.61
C GLY A 12 -20.10 16.29 -44.57
N ALA A 13 -21.18 15.61 -44.14
CA ALA A 13 -22.52 15.44 -44.72
C ALA A 13 -22.62 14.37 -45.82
N GLY A 14 -23.55 13.42 -45.67
CA GLY A 14 -23.98 12.52 -46.76
C GLY A 14 -24.68 11.24 -46.29
N CYS A 15 -26.01 11.26 -46.23
CA CYS A 15 -26.87 10.09 -46.16
C CYS A 15 -26.89 9.33 -47.50
N GLU A 16 -27.14 8.01 -47.50
CA GLU A 16 -28.11 7.41 -48.42
C GLU A 16 -28.48 5.97 -48.02
N ALA A 17 -29.74 5.64 -48.28
CA ALA A 17 -30.43 4.40 -47.96
C ALA A 17 -30.73 3.61 -49.25
N GLY A 18 -31.03 2.32 -49.11
CA GLY A 18 -32.08 1.71 -49.93
C GLY A 18 -31.76 0.41 -50.68
N HIS A 19 -32.76 -0.48 -50.64
CA HIS A 19 -33.02 -1.66 -51.50
C HIS A 19 -32.19 -2.93 -51.20
N GLY A 20 -32.73 -4.08 -50.76
CA GLY A 20 -34.08 -4.61 -50.84
C GLY A 20 -34.32 -5.32 -52.17
N LEU A 21 -34.24 -6.67 -52.21
CA LEU A 21 -35.19 -7.54 -52.92
C LEU A 21 -34.88 -9.04 -52.77
N THR A 22 -35.94 -9.72 -52.32
CA THR A 22 -36.24 -11.14 -52.22
C THR A 22 -36.29 -11.84 -53.59
N ARG A 23 -35.89 -13.11 -53.69
CA ARG A 23 -36.61 -14.09 -54.52
C ARG A 23 -36.44 -15.54 -54.04
N VAL A 24 -37.55 -16.25 -54.08
CA VAL A 24 -37.83 -17.60 -53.58
C VAL A 24 -38.14 -18.53 -54.77
N LEU A 25 -38.07 -19.84 -54.51
CA LEU A 25 -38.73 -21.02 -55.14
C LEU A 25 -37.84 -21.84 -56.10
N SER A 26 -37.42 -23.04 -55.70
CA SER A 26 -38.11 -24.37 -55.76
C SER A 26 -37.86 -25.07 -57.12
N PHE A 27 -37.78 -26.38 -57.35
CA PHE A 27 -38.34 -27.62 -56.77
C PHE A 27 -37.42 -28.79 -57.21
N GLY A 28 -37.49 -29.95 -56.53
CA GLY A 28 -37.06 -31.21 -57.15
C GLY A 28 -36.93 -32.39 -56.18
N SER A 29 -37.99 -33.20 -56.06
CA SER A 29 -37.94 -34.60 -55.62
C SER A 29 -38.46 -35.45 -56.78
N PRO A 30 -38.03 -36.72 -56.96
CA PRO A 30 -38.84 -37.80 -56.38
C PRO A 30 -38.07 -39.09 -55.97
N SER A 31 -38.76 -39.91 -55.16
CA SER A 31 -38.78 -41.40 -55.11
C SER A 31 -37.46 -42.17 -55.01
N GLY A 32 -37.21 -43.12 -54.10
CA GLY A 32 -38.08 -43.99 -53.31
C GLY A 32 -37.56 -45.43 -53.42
N ARG A 33 -37.12 -46.05 -52.32
CA ARG A 33 -37.24 -47.51 -52.09
C ARG A 33 -36.88 -47.85 -50.65
N ARG A 34 -37.80 -48.58 -50.01
CA ARG A 34 -37.67 -49.24 -48.72
C ARG A 34 -36.80 -50.47 -48.90
N ASP A 35 -35.86 -50.68 -47.98
CA ASP A 35 -35.47 -52.02 -47.54
C ASP A 35 -35.33 -51.99 -46.02
N GLN A 36 -36.31 -52.61 -45.35
CA GLN A 36 -36.24 -52.96 -43.94
C GLN A 36 -35.50 -54.29 -43.85
N MET A 37 -34.27 -54.29 -43.36
CA MET A 37 -33.62 -55.49 -42.84
C MET A 37 -33.77 -55.53 -41.32
N THR A 38 -34.78 -56.28 -40.87
CA THR A 38 -34.84 -56.83 -39.51
C THR A 38 -33.69 -57.82 -39.33
N ALA A 39 -32.65 -57.45 -38.58
CA ALA A 39 -31.64 -58.38 -38.10
C ALA A 39 -32.06 -58.91 -36.72
N PHE A 40 -32.43 -60.19 -36.67
CA PHE A 40 -32.59 -60.95 -35.44
C PHE A 40 -31.21 -61.15 -34.78
N ILE A 41 -30.96 -60.50 -33.64
CA ILE A 41 -29.80 -60.81 -32.81
C ILE A 41 -30.08 -62.09 -32.03
N GLY A 42 -29.33 -63.14 -32.34
CA GLY A 42 -29.38 -64.42 -31.64
C GLY A 42 -28.75 -64.32 -30.24
N ARG A 43 -29.37 -64.95 -29.25
CA ARG A 43 -28.97 -65.02 -27.82
C ARG A 43 -27.57 -65.64 -27.54
N ARG A 44 -26.73 -65.90 -28.54
CA ARG A 44 -25.39 -66.50 -28.38
C ARG A 44 -24.22 -65.60 -28.78
N GLU A 45 -24.46 -64.41 -29.34
CA GLU A 45 -23.39 -63.41 -29.58
C GLU A 45 -23.27 -62.36 -28.46
N PHE A 46 -24.12 -62.43 -27.43
CA PHE A 46 -24.12 -61.48 -26.32
C PHE A 46 -23.09 -61.81 -25.21
N ILE A 47 -22.45 -62.98 -25.25
CA ILE A 47 -21.49 -63.41 -24.20
C ILE A 47 -20.02 -63.27 -24.65
N THR A 48 -19.75 -63.11 -25.95
CA THR A 48 -18.39 -62.83 -26.44
C THR A 48 -18.02 -61.35 -26.43
N LEU A 49 -18.98 -60.44 -26.21
CA LEU A 49 -18.74 -58.98 -26.13
C LEU A 49 -18.49 -58.45 -24.70
N LEU A 50 -18.43 -59.33 -23.69
CA LEU A 50 -18.15 -58.98 -22.28
C LEU A 50 -16.72 -59.34 -21.83
N GLY A 51 -15.89 -59.89 -22.73
CA GLY A 51 -14.51 -60.29 -22.45
C GLY A 51 -13.42 -59.34 -23.00
N GLY A 52 -13.77 -58.08 -23.32
CA GLY A 52 -12.89 -57.18 -24.07
C GLY A 52 -12.86 -55.73 -23.61
N ALA A 53 -13.20 -55.43 -22.35
CA ALA A 53 -12.92 -54.13 -21.73
C ALA A 53 -11.64 -54.24 -20.87
N ALA A 54 -10.53 -54.55 -21.53
CA ALA A 54 -9.21 -54.45 -20.93
C ALA A 54 -8.91 -52.97 -20.68
N ALA A 55 -8.78 -52.62 -19.40
CA ALA A 55 -8.04 -51.47 -18.89
C ALA A 55 -8.17 -50.16 -19.69
N TRP A 56 -9.29 -49.44 -19.52
CA TRP A 56 -9.19 -47.99 -19.57
C TRP A 56 -8.43 -47.55 -18.32
N PRO A 57 -7.22 -46.97 -18.42
CA PRO A 57 -6.67 -46.29 -17.27
C PRO A 57 -7.66 -45.16 -16.99
N SER A 58 -8.32 -45.27 -15.84
CA SER A 58 -8.91 -44.09 -15.23
C SER A 58 -7.74 -43.12 -15.12
N VAL A 59 -7.68 -42.14 -16.02
CA VAL A 59 -6.93 -40.93 -15.76
C VAL A 59 -7.72 -40.28 -14.64
N ALA A 60 -7.51 -40.78 -13.43
CA ALA A 60 -7.58 -39.97 -12.25
C ALA A 60 -6.65 -38.82 -12.61
N SER A 61 -7.25 -37.71 -13.06
CA SER A 61 -6.63 -36.42 -12.92
C SER A 61 -6.32 -36.38 -11.43
N ALA A 62 -5.08 -36.73 -11.09
CA ALA A 62 -4.49 -36.27 -9.87
C ALA A 62 -4.67 -34.77 -10.00
N GLN A 63 -5.71 -34.24 -9.36
CA GLN A 63 -5.71 -32.86 -8.94
C GLN A 63 -4.46 -32.79 -8.09
N THR A 64 -3.34 -32.45 -8.72
CA THR A 64 -2.20 -31.86 -8.04
C THR A 64 -2.86 -30.84 -7.15
N VAL A 65 -2.90 -31.13 -5.84
CA VAL A 65 -3.41 -30.17 -4.85
C VAL A 65 -2.63 -28.92 -5.18
N ARG A 66 -3.29 -27.94 -5.81
CA ARG A 66 -2.61 -26.78 -6.35
C ARG A 66 -1.98 -26.14 -5.14
N LYS A 67 -0.65 -26.24 -5.02
CA LYS A 67 0.06 -25.68 -3.87
C LYS A 67 -0.29 -24.21 -3.88
N ARG A 68 -0.95 -23.77 -2.80
CA ARG A 68 -1.41 -22.39 -2.72
C ARG A 68 -0.18 -21.50 -2.78
N PRO A 69 -0.23 -20.37 -3.50
CA PRO A 69 0.85 -19.41 -3.48
C PRO A 69 1.13 -18.95 -2.04
N ILE A 70 2.39 -18.72 -1.73
CA ILE A 70 2.88 -18.30 -0.43
C ILE A 70 3.23 -16.82 -0.50
N ILE A 71 2.56 -16.02 0.34
CA ILE A 71 2.94 -14.64 0.60
C ILE A 71 3.91 -14.63 1.79
N GLY A 72 5.15 -14.22 1.57
CA GLY A 72 6.13 -14.02 2.62
C GLY A 72 6.06 -12.61 3.20
N THR A 73 6.17 -12.46 4.52
CA THR A 73 6.24 -11.13 5.14
C THR A 73 7.12 -11.09 6.39
N PHE A 74 7.49 -9.89 6.79
CA PHE A 74 8.28 -9.60 7.98
C PHE A 74 7.39 -9.15 9.12
N VAL A 75 7.75 -9.50 10.34
CA VAL A 75 7.23 -8.80 11.54
C VAL A 75 8.42 -8.28 12.33
N GLN A 76 8.48 -6.96 12.49
CA GLN A 76 9.42 -6.32 13.41
C GLN A 76 8.81 -6.30 14.82
N GLY A 77 9.62 -6.66 15.81
CA GLY A 77 9.21 -6.77 17.20
C GLY A 77 8.76 -8.17 17.61
N THR A 78 8.44 -8.34 18.89
CA THR A 78 7.97 -9.64 19.39
C THR A 78 6.50 -9.87 19.01
N PRO A 79 6.05 -11.13 18.86
CA PRO A 79 4.63 -11.44 18.61
C PRO A 79 3.67 -10.80 19.64
N THR A 80 4.16 -10.55 20.85
CA THR A 80 3.41 -9.89 21.95
C THR A 80 3.23 -8.38 21.78
N GLN A 81 4.08 -7.70 21.01
CA GLN A 81 4.02 -6.23 20.89
C GLN A 81 2.89 -5.75 19.97
N ASN A 82 2.41 -6.58 19.01
CA ASN A 82 1.25 -6.32 18.14
C ASN A 82 1.19 -4.95 17.42
N LYS A 83 2.27 -4.16 17.41
CA LYS A 83 2.27 -2.75 17.00
C LYS A 83 1.87 -2.53 15.52
N GLY A 84 2.11 -3.52 14.65
CA GLY A 84 1.76 -3.50 13.22
C GLY A 84 0.54 -4.34 12.81
N LEU A 85 -0.20 -4.93 13.77
CA LEU A 85 -1.30 -5.85 13.49
C LEU A 85 -2.39 -5.21 12.61
N ARG A 86 -2.69 -3.93 12.86
CA ARG A 86 -3.69 -3.15 12.11
C ARG A 86 -3.38 -3.09 10.61
N PHE A 87 -2.13 -2.81 10.25
CA PHE A 87 -1.72 -2.70 8.85
C PHE A 87 -1.77 -4.03 8.12
N ARG A 88 -1.37 -5.12 8.80
CA ARG A 88 -1.53 -6.48 8.29
C ARG A 88 -3.00 -6.81 8.05
N GLN A 89 -3.90 -6.40 8.95
CA GLN A 89 -5.33 -6.60 8.76
C GLN A 89 -5.86 -5.84 7.54
N SER A 90 -5.46 -4.58 7.37
CA SER A 90 -5.82 -3.79 6.19
C SER A 90 -5.34 -4.42 4.87
N PHE A 91 -4.13 -5.00 4.84
CA PHE A 91 -3.67 -5.78 3.68
C PHE A 91 -4.54 -7.02 3.43
N LEU A 92 -4.85 -7.80 4.48
CA LEU A 92 -5.70 -8.99 4.37
C LEU A 92 -7.12 -8.65 3.93
N ASP A 93 -7.67 -7.54 4.39
CA ASP A 93 -8.98 -7.05 3.96
C ASP A 93 -8.97 -6.69 2.48
N GLY A 94 -7.93 -6.00 1.99
CA GLY A 94 -7.76 -5.70 0.57
C GLY A 94 -7.67 -6.96 -0.31
N LEU A 95 -6.98 -8.01 0.16
CA LEU A 95 -6.97 -9.30 -0.52
C LEU A 95 -8.37 -9.93 -0.55
N ARG A 96 -9.10 -9.89 0.57
CA ARG A 96 -10.46 -10.42 0.67
C ARG A 96 -11.43 -9.70 -0.26
N GLU A 97 -11.33 -8.38 -0.38
CA GLU A 97 -12.13 -7.56 -1.31
C GLU A 97 -11.91 -7.96 -2.78
N LEU A 98 -10.72 -8.48 -3.11
CA LEU A 98 -10.37 -9.00 -4.44
C LEU A 98 -10.72 -10.49 -4.63
N GLY A 99 -11.31 -11.12 -3.61
CA GLY A 99 -11.69 -12.54 -3.60
C GLY A 99 -10.61 -13.49 -3.11
N ASP A 100 -9.44 -13.00 -2.68
CA ASP A 100 -8.36 -13.83 -2.17
C ASP A 100 -8.54 -14.08 -0.66
N ILE A 101 -8.80 -15.32 -0.30
CA ILE A 101 -9.01 -15.73 1.11
C ILE A 101 -7.85 -16.60 1.56
N GLN A 102 -7.19 -16.22 2.66
CA GLN A 102 -6.12 -17.01 3.26
C GLN A 102 -6.61 -18.43 3.61
N GLY A 103 -5.80 -19.45 3.31
CA GLY A 103 -6.15 -20.85 3.48
C GLY A 103 -7.10 -21.40 2.42
N ARG A 104 -7.49 -20.58 1.43
CA ARG A 104 -8.19 -21.02 0.22
C ARG A 104 -7.33 -20.73 -1.01
N GLU A 105 -6.98 -19.46 -1.20
CA GLU A 105 -6.25 -18.99 -2.38
C GLU A 105 -4.75 -18.78 -2.14
N PHE A 106 -4.33 -18.50 -0.91
CA PHE A 106 -2.92 -18.31 -0.56
C PHE A 106 -2.66 -18.73 0.89
N ASP A 107 -1.40 -18.97 1.21
CA ASP A 107 -0.90 -19.10 2.59
C ASP A 107 0.06 -17.94 2.91
N ILE A 108 0.23 -17.59 4.20
CA ILE A 108 1.17 -16.57 4.64
C ILE A 108 2.26 -17.21 5.50
N VAL A 109 3.51 -16.89 5.20
CA VAL A 109 4.65 -17.17 6.08
C VAL A 109 5.20 -15.86 6.64
N ILE A 110 5.42 -15.83 7.95
CA ILE A 110 5.88 -14.64 8.66
C ILE A 110 7.24 -14.94 9.24
N GLN A 111 8.25 -14.15 8.86
CA GLN A 111 9.57 -14.22 9.46
C GLN A 111 9.76 -13.08 10.48
N PRO A 112 9.99 -13.40 11.77
CA PRO A 112 10.24 -12.39 12.78
C PRO A 112 11.64 -11.80 12.64
N ALA A 113 11.76 -10.50 12.91
CA ALA A 113 13.02 -9.80 13.12
C ALA A 113 12.93 -9.08 14.47
N GLY A 114 13.84 -9.39 15.39
CA GLY A 114 13.85 -8.79 16.74
C GLY A 114 14.17 -7.30 16.72
N SER A 115 14.95 -6.87 15.72
CA SER A 115 15.41 -5.50 15.51
C SER A 115 15.64 -5.22 14.02
N THR A 116 15.92 -3.96 13.67
CA THR A 116 16.32 -3.58 12.31
C THR A 116 17.61 -4.28 11.89
N SER A 117 18.56 -4.53 12.80
CA SER A 117 19.80 -5.27 12.51
C SER A 117 19.58 -6.75 12.21
N ASP A 118 18.45 -7.34 12.62
CA ASP A 118 18.12 -8.74 12.35
C ASP A 118 17.46 -8.94 10.98
N LEU A 119 17.07 -7.86 10.29
CA LEU A 119 16.36 -7.92 9.01
C LEU A 119 17.09 -8.70 7.91
N PRO A 120 18.43 -8.59 7.71
CA PRO A 120 19.11 -9.37 6.68
C PRO A 120 18.97 -10.88 6.89
N LYS A 121 19.18 -11.35 8.12
CA LYS A 121 19.02 -12.77 8.49
C LYS A 121 17.58 -13.24 8.32
N ALA A 122 16.61 -12.43 8.75
CA ALA A 122 15.20 -12.74 8.55
C ALA A 122 14.85 -12.81 7.05
N ALA A 123 15.41 -11.94 6.20
CA ALA A 123 15.18 -11.98 4.76
C ALA A 123 15.73 -13.25 4.12
N GLU A 124 16.94 -13.68 4.47
CA GLU A 124 17.52 -14.95 3.99
C GLU A 124 16.65 -16.15 4.37
N GLN A 125 16.21 -16.20 5.63
CA GLN A 125 15.33 -17.26 6.12
C GLN A 125 13.98 -17.26 5.39
N LEU A 126 13.41 -16.07 5.15
CA LEU A 126 12.16 -15.93 4.41
C LEU A 126 12.29 -16.41 2.96
N VAL A 127 13.39 -16.07 2.29
CA VAL A 127 13.68 -16.51 0.91
C VAL A 127 13.82 -18.04 0.83
N GLN A 128 14.43 -18.68 1.83
CA GLN A 128 14.55 -20.15 1.89
C GLN A 128 13.19 -20.87 1.97
N LEU A 129 12.13 -20.19 2.43
CA LEU A 129 10.76 -20.71 2.42
C LEU A 129 10.12 -20.69 1.02
N ASN A 130 10.82 -20.13 0.01
CA ASN A 130 10.40 -19.98 -1.37
C ASN A 130 9.00 -19.36 -1.52
N PRO A 131 8.76 -18.15 -0.96
CA PRO A 131 7.51 -17.45 -1.19
C PRO A 131 7.36 -17.04 -2.66
N ASP A 132 6.13 -17.04 -3.17
CA ASP A 132 5.80 -16.59 -4.52
C ASP A 132 5.84 -15.05 -4.63
N VAL A 133 5.65 -14.35 -3.52
CA VAL A 133 5.74 -12.89 -3.40
C VAL A 133 6.06 -12.50 -1.96
N ILE A 134 6.85 -11.44 -1.79
CA ILE A 134 7.18 -10.86 -0.49
C ILE A 134 6.42 -9.55 -0.31
N LEU A 135 5.64 -9.44 0.76
CA LEU A 135 5.10 -8.18 1.27
C LEU A 135 6.08 -7.59 2.29
N ALA A 136 6.70 -6.47 1.93
CA ALA A 136 7.50 -5.64 2.82
C ALA A 136 6.66 -4.48 3.36
N ALA A 137 6.64 -4.29 4.68
CA ALA A 137 5.88 -3.19 5.29
C ALA A 137 6.51 -1.83 4.99
N ALA A 138 7.84 -1.74 5.01
CA ALA A 138 8.58 -0.48 4.89
C ALA A 138 9.92 -0.65 4.12
N SER A 139 10.58 0.46 3.80
CA SER A 139 11.86 0.48 3.06
C SER A 139 12.94 -0.44 3.64
N ALA A 140 13.10 -0.49 4.97
CA ALA A 140 14.13 -1.32 5.60
C ALA A 140 13.90 -2.82 5.32
N THR A 141 12.65 -3.29 5.47
CA THR A 141 12.28 -4.67 5.12
C THR A 141 12.43 -4.96 3.63
N ALA A 142 12.14 -3.95 2.79
CA ALA A 142 12.26 -4.09 1.33
C ALA A 142 13.72 -4.18 0.88
N LEU A 143 14.62 -3.40 1.47
CA LEU A 143 16.05 -3.46 1.22
C LEU A 143 16.65 -4.80 1.63
N ALA A 144 16.29 -5.30 2.82
CA ALA A 144 16.74 -6.62 3.27
C ALA A 144 16.27 -7.74 2.32
N ALA A 145 14.98 -7.71 1.91
CA ALA A 145 14.46 -8.65 0.91
C ALA A 145 15.20 -8.54 -0.42
N LYS A 146 15.44 -7.33 -0.91
CA LYS A 146 16.13 -7.07 -2.19
C LYS A 146 17.58 -7.56 -2.18
N GLN A 147 18.25 -7.51 -1.03
CA GLN A 147 19.60 -8.06 -0.85
C GLN A 147 19.58 -9.59 -0.85
N ALA A 148 18.55 -10.21 -0.25
CA ALA A 148 18.40 -11.66 -0.18
C ALA A 148 17.92 -12.30 -1.49
N THR A 149 17.21 -11.56 -2.35
CA THR A 149 16.71 -12.09 -3.64
C THR A 149 16.54 -11.02 -4.72
N SER A 150 16.95 -11.38 -5.94
CA SER A 150 16.74 -10.60 -7.15
C SER A 150 15.59 -11.11 -8.03
N THR A 151 14.96 -12.22 -7.66
CA THR A 151 13.97 -12.93 -8.48
C THR A 151 12.56 -12.96 -7.89
N ILE A 152 12.42 -13.13 -6.58
CA ILE A 152 11.09 -13.18 -5.94
C ILE A 152 10.48 -11.78 -5.96
N PRO A 153 9.25 -11.59 -6.48
CA PRO A 153 8.57 -10.30 -6.44
C PRO A 153 8.45 -9.72 -5.02
N ILE A 154 8.72 -8.42 -4.87
CA ILE A 154 8.64 -7.66 -3.62
C ILE A 154 7.65 -6.52 -3.82
N VAL A 155 6.61 -6.47 -2.98
CA VAL A 155 5.65 -5.36 -2.89
C VAL A 155 5.86 -4.64 -1.57
N VAL A 156 6.07 -3.32 -1.64
CA VAL A 156 6.28 -2.48 -0.45
C VAL A 156 5.05 -1.63 -0.17
N ALA A 157 4.50 -1.72 1.05
CA ALA A 157 3.29 -0.97 1.42
C ALA A 157 3.59 0.49 1.80
N ALA A 158 4.72 0.78 2.42
CA ALA A 158 5.15 2.13 2.77
C ALA A 158 6.59 2.39 2.30
N LEU A 159 6.74 2.58 0.98
CA LEU A 159 8.03 2.78 0.30
C LEU A 159 8.55 4.21 0.51
N GLY A 160 9.79 4.35 0.97
CA GLY A 160 10.53 5.62 0.95
C GLY A 160 11.01 5.97 -0.47
N ASN A 161 11.76 7.05 -0.63
CA ASN A 161 12.20 7.51 -1.96
C ASN A 161 12.91 6.39 -2.75
N PRO A 162 12.34 5.90 -3.87
CA PRO A 162 12.89 4.76 -4.60
C PRO A 162 14.19 5.10 -5.32
N ILE A 163 14.43 6.35 -5.69
CA ILE A 163 15.70 6.78 -6.31
C ILE A 163 16.82 6.74 -5.26
N ALA A 164 16.56 7.28 -4.07
CA ALA A 164 17.53 7.25 -2.96
C ALA A 164 17.86 5.81 -2.52
N LEU A 165 16.93 4.87 -2.71
CA LEU A 165 17.12 3.45 -2.46
C LEU A 165 17.80 2.69 -3.62
N GLY A 166 18.10 3.35 -4.74
CA GLY A 166 18.64 2.70 -5.96
C GLY A 166 17.63 1.78 -6.68
N LEU A 167 16.34 1.94 -6.38
CA LEU A 167 15.22 1.13 -6.88
C LEU A 167 14.53 1.74 -8.11
N ALA A 168 14.84 2.99 -8.45
CA ALA A 168 14.40 3.67 -9.68
C ALA A 168 15.54 4.53 -10.25
N VAL A 169 15.57 4.68 -11.58
CA VAL A 169 16.65 5.40 -12.31
C VAL A 169 16.35 6.89 -12.48
N SER A 170 15.10 7.30 -12.27
CA SER A 170 14.60 8.67 -12.44
C SER A 170 13.19 8.79 -11.84
N ASP A 171 12.48 9.91 -12.09
CA ASP A 171 11.04 10.09 -11.79
C ASP A 171 10.11 9.10 -12.51
N SER A 172 10.67 8.17 -13.28
CA SER A 172 9.93 7.04 -13.81
C SER A 172 9.29 6.24 -12.67
N ARG A 173 7.96 6.17 -12.69
CA ARG A 173 7.20 5.28 -11.82
C ARG A 173 7.43 3.80 -12.13
N ARG A 174 8.20 3.45 -13.17
CA ARG A 174 8.48 2.05 -13.49
C ARG A 174 9.52 1.47 -12.51
N PRO A 175 9.23 0.34 -11.88
CA PRO A 175 10.17 -0.29 -10.96
C PRO A 175 11.41 -0.84 -11.68
N ARG A 176 12.53 -0.93 -10.96
CA ARG A 176 13.75 -1.62 -11.41
C ARG A 176 13.89 -2.98 -10.72
N GLY A 177 13.88 -4.04 -11.51
CA GLY A 177 14.01 -5.43 -11.03
C GLY A 177 12.73 -5.94 -10.37
N ASN A 178 12.87 -6.78 -9.34
CA ASN A 178 11.77 -7.48 -8.66
C ASN A 178 11.03 -6.68 -7.57
N LEU A 179 11.13 -5.34 -7.50
CA LEU A 179 10.51 -4.56 -6.40
C LEU A 179 9.61 -3.44 -6.92
N THR A 180 8.37 -3.37 -6.41
CA THR A 180 7.41 -2.28 -6.63
C THR A 180 6.70 -1.91 -5.31
N GLY A 181 5.79 -0.94 -5.30
CA GLY A 181 5.02 -0.62 -4.10
C GLY A 181 4.30 0.72 -4.12
N ILE A 182 3.86 1.12 -2.93
CA ILE A 182 3.16 2.38 -2.67
C ILE A 182 4.10 3.30 -1.89
N MET A 183 4.30 4.52 -2.38
CA MET A 183 5.11 5.54 -1.72
C MET A 183 4.18 6.53 -1.00
N PRO A 184 4.01 6.45 0.33
CA PRO A 184 3.11 7.31 1.10
C PRO A 184 3.72 8.70 1.32
N TYR A 185 4.16 9.35 0.25
CA TYR A 185 4.78 10.66 0.28
C TYR A 185 4.17 11.56 -0.77
N VAL A 186 3.77 12.76 -0.35
CA VAL A 186 3.28 13.82 -1.24
C VAL A 186 4.19 15.02 -1.02
N GLN A 187 4.77 15.54 -2.11
CA GLN A 187 5.64 16.71 -2.04
C GLN A 187 4.87 17.91 -1.44
N GLY A 188 5.52 18.65 -0.55
CA GLY A 188 4.92 19.78 0.17
C GLY A 188 4.14 19.39 1.43
N LEU A 189 3.96 18.10 1.70
CA LEU A 189 3.26 17.62 2.89
C LEU A 189 3.91 18.09 4.21
N PRO A 190 5.24 17.96 4.41
CA PRO A 190 5.91 18.46 5.63
C PRO A 190 5.78 19.97 5.80
N ALA A 191 5.86 20.74 4.71
CA ALA A 191 5.62 22.19 4.74
C ALA A 191 4.17 22.52 5.16
N LYS A 192 3.19 21.72 4.74
CA LYS A 192 1.79 21.90 5.16
C LYS A 192 1.57 21.57 6.63
N GLN A 193 2.26 20.57 7.17
CA GLN A 193 2.24 20.27 8.62
C GLN A 193 2.80 21.45 9.44
N LEU A 194 3.84 22.11 8.94
CA LEU A 194 4.36 23.34 9.53
C LEU A 194 3.32 24.48 9.50
N GLU A 195 2.59 24.65 8.40
CA GLU A 195 1.50 25.64 8.33
C GLU A 195 0.41 25.35 9.38
N PHE A 196 -0.03 24.10 9.53
CA PHE A 196 -1.01 23.74 10.56
C PHE A 196 -0.48 23.90 11.98
N ALA A 197 0.81 23.64 12.22
CA ALA A 197 1.43 23.93 13.51
C ALA A 197 1.31 25.42 13.88
N ARG A 198 1.48 26.31 12.89
CA ARG A 198 1.30 27.77 13.07
C ARG A 198 -0.15 28.18 13.17
N GLU A 199 -1.07 27.50 12.48
CA GLU A 199 -2.50 27.81 12.60
C GLU A 199 -3.02 27.46 14.00
N LEU A 200 -2.56 26.34 14.56
CA LEU A 200 -2.84 25.95 15.95
C LEU A 200 -2.20 26.86 16.98
N VAL A 201 -0.96 27.30 16.72
CA VAL A 201 -0.19 28.18 17.62
C VAL A 201 0.32 29.39 16.82
N PRO A 202 -0.50 30.43 16.58
CA PRO A 202 -0.14 31.57 15.73
C PRO A 202 1.09 32.36 16.21
N THR A 203 1.37 32.29 17.51
CA THR A 203 2.53 32.92 18.14
C THR A 203 3.80 32.09 18.06
N ALA A 204 3.76 30.86 17.51
CA ALA A 204 4.92 29.99 17.44
C ALA A 204 6.08 30.66 16.69
N ARG A 205 7.27 30.59 17.28
CA ARG A 205 8.56 31.03 16.72
C ARG A 205 9.61 29.94 16.80
N LYS A 206 9.45 28.97 17.70
CA LYS A 206 10.35 27.84 17.87
C LYS A 206 9.59 26.53 17.74
N ILE A 207 9.98 25.72 16.76
CA ILE A 207 9.31 24.47 16.44
C ILE A 207 10.26 23.31 16.65
N GLY A 208 9.82 22.35 17.47
CA GLY A 208 10.56 21.11 17.73
C GLY A 208 10.25 20.09 16.64
N ILE A 209 11.27 19.38 16.16
CA ILE A 209 11.11 18.32 15.16
C ILE A 209 11.64 17.01 15.75
N VAL A 210 10.74 16.05 15.98
CA VAL A 210 11.11 14.67 16.32
C VAL A 210 11.39 13.92 15.02
N ASN A 211 12.60 13.39 14.91
CA ASN A 211 13.06 12.63 13.75
C ASN A 211 13.56 11.24 14.17
N ASP A 212 13.67 10.34 13.20
CA ASP A 212 14.53 9.15 13.26
C ASP A 212 15.48 9.24 12.06
N THR A 213 16.72 9.69 12.26
CA THR A 213 17.66 9.90 11.16
C THR A 213 18.14 8.58 10.52
N SER A 214 17.81 7.43 11.11
CA SER A 214 18.07 6.12 10.49
C SER A 214 17.02 5.76 9.43
N ASP A 215 15.85 6.41 9.44
CA ASP A 215 14.82 6.25 8.43
C ASP A 215 15.14 7.08 7.19
N ILE A 216 15.15 6.44 6.01
CA ILE A 216 15.45 7.13 4.75
C ILE A 216 14.45 8.27 4.40
N LYS A 217 13.27 8.27 5.04
CA LYS A 217 12.29 9.35 4.88
C LYS A 217 12.67 10.63 5.64
N ALA A 218 13.66 10.58 6.54
CA ALA A 218 14.02 11.68 7.42
C ALA A 218 14.51 12.92 6.67
N THR A 219 15.55 12.79 5.86
CA THR A 219 16.21 13.94 5.19
C THR A 219 15.27 14.72 4.28
N PRO A 220 14.48 14.09 3.38
CA PRO A 220 13.56 14.85 2.52
C PRO A 220 12.52 15.67 3.32
N GLN A 221 11.97 15.10 4.40
CA GLN A 221 11.02 15.81 5.25
C GLN A 221 11.66 16.98 6.00
N TRP A 222 12.86 16.76 6.52
CA TRP A 222 13.65 17.78 7.22
C TRP A 222 13.96 18.97 6.30
N ASP A 223 14.38 18.70 5.06
CA ASP A 223 14.73 19.73 4.09
C ASP A 223 13.50 20.57 3.68
N GLU A 224 12.35 19.94 3.46
CA GLU A 224 11.10 20.64 3.15
C GLU A 224 10.61 21.51 4.32
N ILE A 225 10.70 21.02 5.56
CA ILE A 225 10.35 21.80 6.75
C ILE A 225 11.30 22.98 6.93
N ASN A 226 12.62 22.78 6.79
CA ASN A 226 13.56 23.88 6.92
C ASN A 226 13.35 24.95 5.86
N ALA A 227 13.15 24.54 4.59
CA ALA A 227 12.88 25.47 3.51
C ALA A 227 11.59 26.28 3.75
N ALA A 228 10.56 25.68 4.36
CA ALA A 228 9.34 26.39 4.75
C ALA A 228 9.55 27.28 5.99
N ALA A 229 10.27 26.80 7.00
CA ALA A 229 10.58 27.53 8.23
C ALA A 229 11.39 28.81 7.97
N SER A 230 12.35 28.76 7.03
CA SER A 230 13.13 29.94 6.62
C SER A 230 12.26 31.06 6.04
N LYS A 231 11.12 30.75 5.42
CA LYS A 231 10.19 31.77 4.89
C LYS A 231 9.38 32.48 5.97
N PHE A 232 9.34 31.92 7.18
CA PHE A 232 8.52 32.40 8.28
C PHE A 232 9.34 32.81 9.51
N GLU A 233 10.67 32.89 9.38
CA GLU A 233 11.60 33.23 10.46
C GLU A 233 11.43 32.32 11.69
N ILE A 234 11.13 31.05 11.45
CA ILE A 234 10.93 30.04 12.50
C ILE A 234 12.28 29.38 12.82
N THR A 235 12.58 29.30 14.11
CA THR A 235 13.71 28.51 14.63
C THR A 235 13.30 27.05 14.75
N ILE A 236 14.06 26.15 14.11
CA ILE A 236 13.87 24.70 14.22
C ILE A 236 14.80 24.13 15.29
N VAL A 237 14.23 23.33 16.20
CA VAL A 237 14.99 22.53 17.18
C VAL A 237 14.80 21.05 16.84
N GLY A 238 15.85 20.42 16.31
CA GLY A 238 15.83 19.00 16.01
C GLY A 238 16.16 18.12 17.23
N ALA A 239 15.49 16.98 17.32
CA ALA A 239 15.88 15.88 18.18
C ALA A 239 15.62 14.54 17.49
N ASP A 240 16.55 13.62 17.69
CA ASP A 240 16.51 12.29 17.11
C ASP A 240 16.00 11.30 18.16
N ALA A 241 14.99 10.52 17.82
CA ALA A 241 14.37 9.52 18.67
C ALA A 241 14.31 8.19 17.89
N ARG A 242 15.33 7.35 18.10
CA ARG A 242 15.52 6.09 17.37
C ARG A 242 15.00 4.89 18.13
N SER A 243 14.77 5.05 19.43
CA SER A 243 14.18 4.04 20.28
C SER A 243 13.14 4.63 21.24
N PRO A 244 12.29 3.78 21.84
CA PRO A 244 11.32 4.19 22.86
C PRO A 244 11.93 5.03 23.99
N GLU A 245 13.16 4.73 24.40
CA GLU A 245 13.86 5.40 25.51
C GLU A 245 14.25 6.85 25.18
N ASP A 246 14.34 7.21 23.90
CA ASP A 246 14.71 8.56 23.45
C ASP A 246 13.53 9.54 23.47
N ILE A 247 12.30 9.04 23.52
CA ILE A 247 11.07 9.85 23.35
C ILE A 247 10.88 10.83 24.51
N ASP A 248 10.88 10.34 25.76
CA ASP A 248 10.68 11.22 26.93
C ASP A 248 11.78 12.28 27.08
N PRO A 249 13.09 11.94 26.94
CA PRO A 249 14.15 12.94 26.90
C PRO A 249 13.95 13.99 25.80
N THR A 250 13.50 13.58 24.61
CA THR A 250 13.26 14.48 23.48
C THR A 250 12.21 15.54 23.80
N PHE A 251 11.05 15.13 24.31
CA PHE A 251 9.99 16.09 24.67
C PHE A 251 10.41 16.98 25.86
N ARG A 252 11.15 16.45 26.84
CA ARG A 252 11.70 17.24 27.95
C ARG A 252 12.70 18.29 27.46
N LYS A 253 13.57 17.94 26.50
CA LYS A 253 14.49 18.88 25.83
C LYS A 253 13.70 20.01 25.18
N PHE A 254 12.70 19.69 24.37
CA PHE A 254 11.86 20.71 23.72
C PHE A 254 11.18 21.64 24.71
N LYS A 255 10.65 21.10 25.81
CA LYS A 255 10.06 21.92 26.88
C LYS A 255 11.09 22.86 27.51
N ALA A 256 12.28 22.36 27.83
CA ALA A 256 13.36 23.14 28.42
C ALA A 256 13.89 24.24 27.48
N GLU A 257 13.90 23.98 26.17
CA GLU A 257 14.31 24.94 25.15
C GLU A 257 13.20 25.93 24.75
N GLY A 258 12.01 25.83 25.33
CA GLY A 258 10.88 26.72 25.04
C GLY A 258 10.35 26.55 23.62
N VAL A 259 10.24 25.31 23.15
CA VAL A 259 9.53 24.97 21.90
C VAL A 259 8.04 25.27 22.08
N ASP A 260 7.43 25.91 21.08
CA ASP A 260 6.01 26.30 21.10
C ASP A 260 5.08 25.19 20.58
N VAL A 261 5.55 24.44 19.58
CA VAL A 261 4.81 23.37 18.92
C VAL A 261 5.80 22.35 18.35
N VAL A 262 5.42 21.09 18.33
CA VAL A 262 6.26 19.98 17.85
C VAL A 262 5.67 19.41 16.56
N ILE A 263 6.53 19.01 15.63
CA ILE A 263 6.16 18.18 14.48
C ILE A 263 6.90 16.85 14.61
N VAL A 264 6.16 15.75 14.48
CA VAL A 264 6.72 14.40 14.45
C VAL A 264 6.77 13.93 13.01
N LEU A 265 7.98 13.64 12.52
CA LEU A 265 8.18 13.19 11.15
C LEU A 265 7.61 11.80 10.92
N GLN A 266 7.32 11.51 9.65
CA GLN A 266 6.88 10.19 9.22
C GLN A 266 8.07 9.23 9.22
N ALA A 267 8.13 8.35 10.21
CA ALA A 267 9.10 7.26 10.30
C ALA A 267 8.44 5.98 10.82
N ASN A 268 9.02 4.82 10.46
CA ASN A 268 8.45 3.53 10.86
C ASN A 268 8.55 3.30 12.38
N SER A 269 9.66 3.70 13.01
CA SER A 269 9.84 3.65 14.47
C SER A 269 8.81 4.53 15.18
N LEU A 270 8.69 5.79 14.75
CA LEU A 270 7.82 6.78 15.38
C LEU A 270 6.33 6.38 15.36
N ILE A 271 5.84 5.78 14.28
CA ILE A 271 4.44 5.28 14.23
C ILE A 271 4.22 4.05 15.12
N LEU A 272 5.24 3.20 15.28
CA LEU A 272 5.19 2.06 16.18
C LEU A 272 5.18 2.51 17.65
N ASP A 273 5.79 3.64 17.96
CA ASP A 273 5.85 4.22 19.32
C ASP A 273 4.84 5.34 19.58
N ARG A 274 3.85 5.50 18.69
CA ARG A 274 2.82 6.56 18.72
C ARG A 274 2.15 6.80 20.08
N VAL A 275 1.91 5.75 20.86
CA VAL A 275 1.27 5.86 22.19
C VAL A 275 2.22 6.55 23.17
N GLN A 276 3.50 6.16 23.18
CA GLN A 276 4.49 6.77 24.05
C GLN A 276 4.76 8.22 23.65
N ILE A 277 4.79 8.51 22.35
CA ILE A 277 4.91 9.89 21.85
C ILE A 277 3.73 10.75 22.30
N ALA A 278 2.48 10.24 22.22
CA ALA A 278 1.31 10.96 22.70
C ALA A 278 1.37 11.23 24.21
N ILE A 279 1.82 10.25 25.00
CA ILE A 279 2.04 10.40 26.45
C ILE A 279 3.09 11.48 26.73
N ALA A 280 4.22 11.46 26.03
CA ALA A 280 5.30 12.43 26.21
C ALA A 280 4.89 13.86 25.81
N ALA A 281 4.14 14.00 24.71
CA ALA A 281 3.55 15.27 24.28
C ALA A 281 2.58 15.84 25.33
N ALA A 282 1.68 15.00 25.84
CA ALA A 282 0.72 15.38 26.87
C ALA A 282 1.43 15.76 28.20
N ALA A 283 2.42 14.97 28.64
CA ALA A 283 3.16 15.21 29.88
C ALA A 283 3.94 16.54 29.86
N THR A 284 4.40 16.96 28.67
CA THR A 284 5.12 18.23 28.49
C THR A 284 4.22 19.40 28.09
N GLN A 285 2.92 19.14 27.88
CA GLN A 285 1.93 20.12 27.42
C GLN A 285 2.39 20.80 26.12
N LEU A 286 3.00 20.03 25.22
CA LEU A 286 3.46 20.52 23.92
C LEU A 286 2.43 20.16 22.86
N PRO A 287 1.82 21.15 22.18
CA PRO A 287 1.01 20.90 20.99
C PRO A 287 1.83 20.15 19.95
N THR A 288 1.27 19.12 19.32
CA THR A 288 2.03 18.28 18.38
C THR A 288 1.24 17.96 17.11
N VAL A 289 1.87 18.20 15.97
CA VAL A 289 1.37 17.85 14.63
C VAL A 289 2.05 16.56 14.17
N PHE A 290 1.24 15.62 13.70
CA PHE A 290 1.71 14.29 13.30
C PHE A 290 1.53 14.04 11.81
N GLY A 291 2.37 13.19 11.24
CA GLY A 291 2.28 12.81 9.83
C GLY A 291 1.33 11.65 9.52
N TYR A 292 0.81 10.95 10.54
CA TYR A 292 -0.09 9.81 10.37
C TYR A 292 -1.25 9.84 11.37
N ARG A 293 -2.42 9.37 10.92
CA ARG A 293 -3.68 9.42 11.69
C ARG A 293 -3.65 8.65 13.00
N GLU A 294 -2.89 7.56 13.04
CA GLU A 294 -2.82 6.68 14.20
C GLU A 294 -2.21 7.40 15.41
N HIS A 295 -1.43 8.47 15.20
CA HIS A 295 -0.99 9.32 16.30
C HIS A 295 -2.14 10.12 16.92
N ALA A 296 -3.02 10.72 16.11
CA ALA A 296 -4.18 11.45 16.61
C ALA A 296 -5.15 10.51 17.36
N GLU A 297 -5.38 9.33 16.80
CA GLU A 297 -6.18 8.26 17.43
C GLU A 297 -5.55 7.75 18.74
N SER A 298 -4.21 7.84 18.89
CA SER A 298 -3.49 7.46 20.10
C SER A 298 -3.39 8.59 21.14
N GLY A 299 -4.11 9.69 20.96
CA GLY A 299 -4.14 10.84 21.88
C GLY A 299 -3.33 12.06 21.40
N GLY A 300 -2.76 12.02 20.20
CA GLY A 300 -2.15 13.17 19.56
C GLY A 300 -3.15 14.26 19.21
N LEU A 301 -2.68 15.50 19.03
CA LEU A 301 -3.53 16.68 18.82
C LEU A 301 -4.12 16.74 17.41
N ILE A 302 -3.28 16.82 16.38
CA ILE A 302 -3.71 16.72 14.97
C ILE A 302 -2.77 15.86 14.17
N SER A 303 -3.27 15.24 13.11
CA SER A 303 -2.43 14.63 12.09
C SER A 303 -2.83 15.10 10.71
N TYR A 304 -1.84 15.32 9.85
CA TYR A 304 -2.08 15.56 8.43
C TYR A 304 -1.13 14.72 7.58
N GLY A 305 -1.69 13.81 6.79
CA GLY A 305 -0.87 12.97 5.93
C GLY A 305 -1.62 11.87 5.21
N VAL A 306 -0.84 10.94 4.64
CA VAL A 306 -1.35 9.80 3.88
C VAL A 306 -1.96 8.76 4.82
N ASN A 307 -3.09 8.19 4.42
CA ASN A 307 -3.69 7.05 5.10
C ASN A 307 -2.86 5.77 4.84
N LEU A 308 -2.17 5.27 5.88
CA LEU A 308 -1.36 4.06 5.75
C LEU A 308 -2.21 2.80 5.53
N GLU A 309 -3.40 2.70 6.11
CA GLU A 309 -4.30 1.57 5.86
C GLU A 309 -4.69 1.48 4.40
N TYR A 310 -4.93 2.63 3.74
CA TYR A 310 -5.13 2.68 2.29
C TYR A 310 -3.91 2.10 1.56
N CYS A 311 -2.68 2.48 1.95
CA CYS A 311 -1.48 1.95 1.29
C CYS A 311 -1.34 0.43 1.43
N PHE A 312 -1.67 -0.13 2.59
CA PHE A 312 -1.65 -1.60 2.81
C PHE A 312 -2.78 -2.30 2.04
N ARG A 313 -3.99 -1.74 2.02
CA ARG A 313 -5.09 -2.24 1.15
C ARG A 313 -4.70 -2.17 -0.32
N ARG A 314 -4.02 -1.10 -0.75
CA ARG A 314 -3.57 -0.93 -2.14
C ARG A 314 -2.46 -1.91 -2.49
N ALA A 315 -1.51 -2.15 -1.60
CA ALA A 315 -0.47 -3.18 -1.78
C ALA A 315 -1.06 -4.59 -1.99
N ALA A 316 -2.23 -4.90 -1.39
CA ALA A 316 -2.94 -6.14 -1.63
C ALA A 316 -3.29 -6.35 -3.11
N SER A 317 -3.70 -5.29 -3.81
CA SER A 317 -4.00 -5.37 -5.25
C SER A 317 -2.76 -5.68 -6.10
N TYR A 318 -1.58 -5.23 -5.67
CA TYR A 318 -0.32 -5.53 -6.36
C TYR A 318 0.05 -6.99 -6.17
N VAL A 319 -0.06 -7.47 -4.93
CA VAL A 319 0.17 -8.89 -4.59
C VAL A 319 -0.80 -9.78 -5.37
N HIS A 320 -2.09 -9.47 -5.35
CA HIS A 320 -3.13 -10.18 -6.12
C HIS A 320 -2.76 -10.30 -7.60
N ASN A 321 -2.38 -9.19 -8.23
CA ASN A 321 -2.01 -9.17 -9.64
C ASN A 321 -0.76 -10.02 -9.91
N ILE A 322 0.25 -9.95 -9.04
CA ILE A 322 1.47 -10.77 -9.15
C ILE A 322 1.14 -12.26 -9.03
N LEU A 323 0.30 -12.64 -8.07
CA LEU A 323 -0.14 -14.03 -7.91
C LEU A 323 -0.95 -14.55 -9.11
N LYS A 324 -1.54 -13.64 -9.89
CA LYS A 324 -2.23 -13.94 -11.16
C LYS A 324 -1.32 -13.87 -12.40
N GLY A 325 -0.03 -13.60 -12.23
CA GLY A 325 0.97 -13.62 -13.30
C GLY A 325 1.37 -12.25 -13.86
N THR A 326 0.88 -11.14 -13.28
CA THR A 326 1.35 -9.80 -13.69
C THR A 326 2.80 -9.60 -13.28
N SER A 327 3.64 -9.15 -14.22
CA SER A 327 5.03 -8.84 -13.94
C SER A 327 5.17 -7.62 -13.04
N VAL A 328 6.17 -7.64 -12.15
CA VAL A 328 6.53 -6.46 -11.33
C VAL A 328 6.83 -5.24 -12.21
N ALA A 329 7.45 -5.45 -13.38
CA ALA A 329 7.79 -4.36 -14.30
C ALA A 329 6.57 -3.57 -14.82
N ASP A 330 5.39 -4.20 -14.81
CA ASP A 330 4.13 -3.62 -15.27
C ASP A 330 3.34 -2.95 -14.14
N LEU A 331 3.80 -3.06 -12.90
CA LEU A 331 3.19 -2.47 -11.71
C LEU A 331 3.98 -1.21 -11.30
N PRO A 332 3.49 0.01 -11.62
CA PRO A 332 4.21 1.23 -11.30
C PRO A 332 4.27 1.48 -9.79
N ILE A 333 5.28 2.19 -9.33
CA ILE A 333 5.29 2.76 -7.99
C ILE A 333 4.18 3.83 -7.92
N GLU A 334 3.26 3.65 -6.97
CA GLU A 334 2.08 4.50 -6.83
C GLU A 334 2.26 5.52 -5.71
N PHE A 335 1.71 6.72 -5.93
CA PHE A 335 1.64 7.79 -4.95
C PHE A 335 0.17 7.97 -4.56
N PRO A 336 -0.17 7.90 -3.26
CA PRO A 336 -1.51 8.20 -2.79
C PRO A 336 -1.94 9.61 -3.18
N THR A 337 -3.19 9.76 -3.60
CA THR A 337 -3.75 11.04 -4.06
C THR A 337 -4.57 11.76 -2.99
N LYS A 338 -4.90 11.07 -1.89
CA LYS A 338 -5.67 11.61 -0.77
C LYS A 338 -4.76 11.80 0.44
N LEU A 339 -4.88 12.98 1.06
CA LEU A 339 -4.37 13.30 2.38
C LEU A 339 -5.56 13.48 3.32
N GLU A 340 -5.38 13.15 4.58
CA GLU A 340 -6.41 13.28 5.60
C GLU A 340 -5.95 14.19 6.73
N LEU A 341 -6.82 15.12 7.14
CA LEU A 341 -6.65 15.91 8.35
C LEU A 341 -7.54 15.34 9.46
N ILE A 342 -6.90 14.91 10.55
CA ILE A 342 -7.59 14.40 11.74
C ILE A 342 -7.33 15.36 12.89
N VAL A 343 -8.39 15.75 13.59
CA VAL A 343 -8.34 16.68 14.73
C VAL A 343 -8.86 16.01 15.98
N ASN A 344 -8.09 16.03 17.08
CA ASN A 344 -8.52 15.52 18.37
C ASN A 344 -8.90 16.65 19.31
N LEU A 345 -10.21 16.89 19.45
CA LEU A 345 -10.75 17.94 20.31
C LEU A 345 -10.57 17.63 21.81
N ARG A 346 -10.50 16.36 22.19
CA ARG A 346 -10.15 15.98 23.58
C ARG A 346 -8.76 16.43 23.95
N THR A 347 -7.80 16.17 23.05
CA THR A 347 -6.41 16.59 23.25
C THR A 347 -6.29 18.11 23.20
N ALA A 348 -6.97 18.78 22.27
CA ALA A 348 -7.00 20.25 22.21
C ALA A 348 -7.49 20.87 23.53
N LYS A 349 -8.62 20.36 24.07
CA LYS A 349 -9.17 20.79 25.36
C LYS A 349 -8.19 20.56 26.52
N THR A 350 -7.52 19.41 26.54
CA THR A 350 -6.53 19.07 27.57
C THR A 350 -5.32 20.01 27.52
N LEU A 351 -4.93 20.45 26.33
CA LEU A 351 -3.84 21.41 26.12
C LEU A 351 -4.28 22.88 26.28
N GLY A 352 -5.56 23.14 26.56
CA GLY A 352 -6.10 24.51 26.63
C GLY A 352 -6.11 25.24 25.29
N LEU A 353 -6.08 24.51 24.17
CA LEU A 353 -6.07 25.07 22.82
C LEU A 353 -7.49 25.19 22.25
N THR A 354 -7.77 26.32 21.62
CA THR A 354 -8.95 26.49 20.77
C THR A 354 -8.56 26.15 19.33
N VAL A 355 -9.12 25.09 18.76
CA VAL A 355 -8.86 24.74 17.36
C VAL A 355 -9.57 25.73 16.44
N PRO A 356 -8.87 26.35 15.47
CA PRO A 356 -9.49 27.30 14.54
C PRO A 356 -10.63 26.68 13.73
N PRO A 357 -11.76 27.40 13.50
CA PRO A 357 -12.86 26.89 12.67
C PRO A 357 -12.44 26.55 11.24
N SER A 358 -11.45 27.25 10.69
CA SER A 358 -10.84 26.97 9.38
C SER A 358 -10.23 25.57 9.34
N LEU A 359 -9.54 25.16 10.39
CA LEU A 359 -8.91 23.85 10.50
C LEU A 359 -9.96 22.75 10.70
N LEU A 360 -11.01 23.01 11.50
CA LEU A 360 -12.14 22.09 11.67
C LEU A 360 -12.93 21.88 10.38
N ALA A 361 -13.12 22.93 9.58
CA ALA A 361 -13.81 22.84 8.30
C ALA A 361 -13.03 22.01 7.26
N LEU A 362 -11.71 21.88 7.42
CA LEU A 362 -10.85 21.06 6.58
C LEU A 362 -10.69 19.62 7.10
N ALA A 363 -11.15 19.33 8.31
CA ALA A 363 -10.93 18.03 8.93
C ALA A 363 -11.75 16.94 8.23
N ASP A 364 -11.08 15.87 7.81
CA ASP A 364 -11.75 14.64 7.37
C ASP A 364 -12.42 13.91 8.54
N GLU A 365 -11.85 14.06 9.74
CA GLU A 365 -12.38 13.46 10.96
C GLU A 365 -12.06 14.31 12.20
N VAL A 366 -13.03 14.35 13.11
CA VAL A 366 -12.91 14.99 14.41
C VAL A 366 -13.14 13.94 15.50
N ILE A 367 -12.15 13.79 16.38
CA ILE A 367 -12.19 12.91 17.55
C ILE A 367 -12.67 13.73 18.76
N GLU A 368 -13.84 13.39 19.29
CA GLU A 368 -14.52 14.08 20.41
C GLU A 368 -14.48 13.35 21.74
#